data_AF-A0A933W8A3-F1
#
_entry.id   AF-A0A933W8A3-F1
#
_cell.length_a   1.000
_cell.length_b   1.000
_cell.length_c   1.000
_cell.angle_alpha   90.00
_cell.angle_beta   90.00
_cell.angle_gamma   90.00
#
_symmetry.space_group_name_H-M   'P 1'
#
loop_
_entity.id
_entity.type
_entity.pdbx_description
1 polymer ?
#
loop_
_entity_poly.entity_id
_entity_poly.type
_entity_poly.pdbx_seq_one_letter_code
_entity_poly.pdbx_strand_id
1 'polypeptide(L)'
;MKKRFEWWKAIPLNAKIAIIVLISVIVVGSSVGTFYFYDFTQHNPKACVMCHLMQPAYDSWSVSAHKEVTCHECHRASIIEQNRLLLMAVFKRPATVPPRHGKVIVPYTICIECHWEGNPKIKKINRSYGHAKHVFIEQIQCTKCHSREVHKFMPGERFCLECHKEKVVHGFGMEDMACLDCHIYKADAKGIDSKDLRPTRAKCLECHKSGTKVNFPKDGAMKFDCYQCHKPHVKAKIKPSTDDCFACHRQIVNVGKHRLHVQMIGMNCVQCHKPHGWRVTEVVAKKECVTCHAYKEPITFLQ
;
A
#
# COMPACT_ATOMS: atom_id res chain seq x y z
N MET A 1 7.99 -12.35 71.57
CA MET A 1 8.07 -13.00 70.24
C MET A 1 8.62 -14.45 70.24
N LYS A 2 9.01 -15.07 71.38
CA LYS A 2 9.67 -16.40 71.42
C LYS A 2 8.76 -17.65 71.40
N LYS A 3 7.42 -17.53 71.45
CA LYS A 3 6.51 -18.69 71.61
C LYS A 3 5.81 -19.20 70.33
N ARG A 4 6.14 -18.71 69.12
CA ARG A 4 5.35 -19.01 67.91
C ARG A 4 5.66 -20.35 67.21
N PHE A 5 6.66 -21.12 67.66
CA PHE A 5 7.07 -22.38 67.01
C PHE A 5 7.36 -23.56 67.97
N GLU A 6 7.00 -23.48 69.25
CA GLU A 6 7.24 -24.59 70.19
C GLU A 6 6.47 -25.87 69.81
N TRP A 7 5.31 -25.73 69.16
CA TRP A 7 4.54 -26.86 68.61
C TRP A 7 5.31 -27.63 67.52
N TRP A 8 6.20 -26.96 66.78
CA TRP A 8 7.05 -27.61 65.78
C TRP A 8 8.05 -28.56 66.43
N LYS A 9 8.56 -28.25 67.63
CA LYS A 9 9.48 -29.15 68.34
C LYS A 9 8.81 -30.47 68.76
N ALA A 10 7.51 -30.44 69.06
CA ALA A 10 6.73 -31.60 69.50
C ALA A 10 6.31 -32.58 68.36
N ILE A 11 6.44 -32.17 67.09
CA ILE A 11 6.07 -33.03 65.94
C ILE A 11 7.20 -34.06 65.66
N PRO A 12 6.87 -35.35 65.45
CA PRO A 12 7.86 -36.37 65.13
C PRO A 12 8.50 -36.12 63.75
N LEU A 13 9.75 -36.53 63.57
CA LEU A 13 10.57 -36.19 62.40
C LEU A 13 9.93 -36.60 61.06
N ASN A 14 9.28 -37.77 61.01
CA ASN A 14 8.55 -38.27 59.85
C ASN A 14 7.38 -37.33 59.45
N ALA A 15 6.62 -36.81 60.41
CA ALA A 15 5.54 -35.87 60.16
C ALA A 15 6.07 -34.50 59.70
N LYS A 16 7.23 -34.04 60.22
CA LYS A 16 7.90 -32.83 59.71
C LYS A 16 8.32 -32.98 58.26
N ILE A 17 8.94 -34.11 57.92
CA ILE A 17 9.35 -34.42 56.54
C ILE A 17 8.11 -34.45 55.63
N ALA A 18 7.04 -35.12 56.04
CA ALA A 18 5.79 -35.17 55.27
C ALA A 18 5.18 -33.78 55.04
N ILE A 19 5.15 -32.91 56.06
CA ILE A 19 4.67 -31.53 55.94
C ILE A 19 5.56 -30.71 55.01
N ILE A 20 6.89 -30.81 55.14
CA ILE A 20 7.83 -30.09 54.27
C ILE A 20 7.70 -30.55 52.82
N VAL A 21 7.55 -31.86 52.58
CA VAL A 21 7.33 -32.41 51.25
C VAL A 21 6.00 -31.92 50.68
N LEU A 22 4.92 -31.95 51.46
CA LEU A 22 3.61 -31.46 51.02
C LEU A 22 3.65 -29.96 50.67
N ILE A 23 4.26 -29.14 51.52
CA ILE A 23 4.43 -27.70 51.25
C ILE A 23 5.29 -27.50 50.01
N SER A 24 6.39 -28.24 49.88
CA SER A 24 7.26 -28.18 48.69
C SER A 24 6.49 -28.54 47.43
N VAL A 25 5.68 -29.61 47.45
CA VAL A 25 4.84 -30.02 46.32
C VAL A 25 3.80 -28.94 45.99
N ILE A 26 3.15 -28.35 46.98
CA ILE A 26 2.17 -27.27 46.76
C ILE A 26 2.85 -26.04 46.15
N VAL A 27 4.00 -25.63 46.70
CA VAL A 27 4.76 -24.46 46.22
C VAL A 27 5.26 -24.69 44.81
N VAL A 28 5.89 -25.85 44.55
CA VAL A 28 6.37 -26.22 43.21
C VAL A 28 5.20 -26.32 42.23
N GLY A 29 4.13 -27.03 42.59
CA GLY A 29 2.93 -27.17 41.76
C GLY A 29 2.27 -25.83 41.44
N SER A 30 2.13 -24.95 42.43
CA SER A 30 1.58 -23.60 42.25
C SER A 30 2.48 -22.74 41.37
N SER A 31 3.80 -22.84 41.54
CA SER A 31 4.77 -22.08 40.74
C SER A 31 4.75 -22.53 39.28
N VAL A 32 4.74 -23.84 39.04
CA VAL A 32 4.63 -24.44 37.71
C VAL A 32 3.29 -24.06 37.06
N GLY A 33 2.18 -24.18 37.79
CA GLY A 33 0.85 -23.79 37.30
C GLY A 33 0.77 -22.31 36.94
N THR A 34 1.32 -21.43 37.79
CA THR A 34 1.38 -19.99 37.54
C THR A 34 2.23 -19.66 36.32
N PHE A 35 3.38 -20.33 36.16
CA PHE A 35 4.25 -20.16 34.99
C PHE A 35 3.52 -20.54 33.69
N TYR A 36 2.89 -21.72 33.62
CA TYR A 36 2.16 -22.14 32.42
C TYR A 36 0.96 -21.24 32.13
N PHE A 37 0.25 -20.77 33.16
CA PHE A 37 -0.85 -19.84 32.99
C PHE A 37 -0.36 -18.48 32.45
N TYR A 38 0.73 -17.95 33.02
CA TYR A 38 1.36 -16.73 32.53
C TYR A 38 1.83 -16.87 31.08
N ASP A 39 2.55 -17.95 30.76
CA ASP A 39 3.03 -18.21 29.41
C ASP A 39 1.89 -18.33 28.39
N PHE A 40 0.84 -19.08 28.74
CA PHE A 40 -0.35 -19.19 27.91
C PHE A 40 -1.00 -17.82 27.69
N THR A 41 -1.21 -17.04 28.74
CA THR A 41 -1.88 -15.73 28.60
C THR A 41 -1.05 -14.70 27.85
N GLN A 42 0.27 -14.71 27.99
CA GLN A 42 1.13 -13.67 27.41
C GLN A 42 1.71 -14.03 26.03
N HIS A 43 1.99 -15.30 25.75
CA HIS A 43 2.70 -15.72 24.55
C HIS A 43 1.86 -16.61 23.62
N ASN A 44 0.68 -17.07 24.04
CA ASN A 44 -0.18 -17.90 23.20
C ASN A 44 -1.34 -17.08 22.59
N PRO A 45 -1.40 -16.91 21.26
CA PRO A 45 -2.50 -16.20 20.58
C PRO A 45 -3.89 -16.79 20.87
N LYS A 46 -3.97 -18.09 21.22
CA LYS A 46 -5.24 -18.73 21.61
C LYS A 46 -5.82 -18.18 22.91
N ALA A 47 -5.01 -17.58 23.79
CA ALA A 47 -5.54 -16.97 25.01
C ALA A 47 -6.51 -15.82 24.69
N CYS A 48 -6.26 -15.06 23.62
CA CYS A 48 -7.08 -13.92 23.24
C CYS A 48 -8.50 -14.32 22.82
N VAL A 49 -8.67 -15.47 22.13
CA VAL A 49 -10.00 -15.96 21.73
C VAL A 49 -10.79 -16.55 22.90
N MET A 50 -10.14 -16.90 24.00
CA MET A 50 -10.82 -17.42 25.19
C MET A 50 -11.30 -16.30 26.13
N CYS A 51 -10.57 -15.18 26.18
CA CYS A 51 -10.86 -14.11 27.14
C CYS A 51 -11.85 -13.06 26.65
N HIS A 52 -12.08 -12.89 25.33
CA HIS A 52 -13.10 -11.99 24.78
C HIS A 52 -13.46 -12.34 23.33
N LEU A 53 -14.45 -11.63 22.76
CA LEU A 53 -14.85 -11.80 21.37
C LEU A 53 -13.73 -11.39 20.40
N MET A 54 -12.91 -12.36 20.01
CA MET A 54 -11.73 -12.16 19.14
C MET A 54 -11.65 -13.13 17.97
N GLN A 55 -12.56 -14.11 17.87
CA GLN A 55 -12.48 -15.19 16.88
C GLN A 55 -12.28 -14.67 15.44
N PRO A 56 -13.07 -13.71 14.91
CA PRO A 56 -12.87 -13.24 13.54
C PRO A 56 -11.50 -12.57 13.30
N ALA A 57 -10.98 -11.90 14.33
CA ALA A 57 -9.68 -11.24 14.28
C ALA A 57 -8.54 -12.26 14.34
N TYR A 58 -8.69 -13.31 15.16
CA TYR A 58 -7.76 -14.44 15.23
C TYR A 58 -7.71 -15.20 13.90
N ASP A 59 -8.87 -15.51 13.32
CA ASP A 59 -8.96 -16.22 12.04
C ASP A 59 -8.24 -15.43 10.93
N SER A 60 -8.46 -14.11 10.88
CA SER A 60 -7.79 -13.22 9.92
C SER A 60 -6.27 -13.14 10.15
N TRP A 61 -5.83 -13.09 11.42
CA TRP A 61 -4.41 -13.10 11.77
C TRP A 61 -3.72 -14.41 11.38
N SER A 62 -4.38 -15.56 11.58
CA SER A 62 -3.82 -16.90 11.36
C SER A 62 -3.39 -17.18 9.92
N VAL A 63 -4.01 -16.48 8.96
CA VAL A 63 -3.70 -16.55 7.52
C VAL A 63 -2.90 -15.34 7.02
N SER A 64 -2.57 -14.40 7.91
CA SER A 64 -1.85 -13.18 7.56
C SER A 64 -0.34 -13.42 7.45
N ALA A 65 0.37 -12.44 6.87
CA ALA A 65 1.83 -12.42 6.87
C ALA A 65 2.45 -12.30 8.28
N HIS A 66 1.66 -11.96 9.30
CA HIS A 66 2.10 -11.77 10.68
C HIS A 66 1.66 -12.93 11.60
N LYS A 67 1.22 -14.07 11.06
CA LYS A 67 0.77 -15.22 11.86
C LYS A 67 1.81 -15.82 12.81
N GLU A 68 3.08 -15.47 12.64
CA GLU A 68 4.19 -15.88 13.52
C GLU A 68 4.48 -14.86 14.62
N VAL A 69 3.86 -13.68 14.56
CA VAL A 69 3.98 -12.60 15.55
C VAL A 69 2.85 -12.75 16.55
N THR A 70 3.18 -12.73 17.85
CA THR A 70 2.19 -12.87 18.92
C THR A 70 1.29 -11.63 19.01
N CYS A 71 0.04 -11.80 19.46
CA CYS A 71 -0.92 -10.69 19.50
C CYS A 71 -0.41 -9.50 20.34
N HIS A 72 0.30 -9.77 21.44
CA HIS A 72 0.81 -8.75 22.36
C HIS A 72 1.99 -7.94 21.82
N GLU A 73 2.70 -8.44 20.81
CA GLU A 73 3.73 -7.65 20.13
C GLU A 73 3.13 -6.41 19.46
N CYS A 74 1.88 -6.52 18.99
CA CYS A 74 1.09 -5.41 18.44
C CYS A 74 0.12 -4.77 19.44
N HIS A 75 -0.55 -5.58 20.26
CA HIS A 75 -1.58 -5.16 21.20
C HIS A 75 -1.06 -5.19 22.63
N ARG A 76 -0.37 -4.12 23.03
CA ARG A 76 0.19 -3.97 24.38
C ARG A 76 -0.88 -3.51 25.37
N ALA A 77 -1.71 -4.43 25.84
CA ALA A 77 -2.67 -4.18 26.92
C ALA A 77 -2.01 -4.40 28.29
N SER A 78 -2.27 -3.51 29.24
CA SER A 78 -1.83 -3.70 30.62
C SER A 78 -2.55 -4.88 31.29
N ILE A 79 -1.93 -5.50 32.31
CA ILE A 79 -2.55 -6.59 33.08
C ILE A 79 -3.93 -6.19 33.63
N ILE A 80 -4.09 -4.93 34.04
CA ILE A 80 -5.37 -4.41 34.55
C ILE A 80 -6.44 -4.43 33.45
N GLU A 81 -6.10 -4.00 32.23
CA GLU A 81 -7.02 -4.03 31.10
C GLU A 81 -7.36 -5.46 30.67
N GLN A 82 -6.36 -6.35 30.63
CA GLN A 82 -6.57 -7.77 30.33
C GLN A 82 -7.55 -8.41 31.32
N ASN A 83 -7.35 -8.19 32.62
CA ASN A 83 -8.25 -8.68 33.67
C ASN A 83 -9.65 -8.07 33.56
N ARG A 84 -9.76 -6.79 33.20
CA ARG A 84 -11.06 -6.14 33.00
C ARG A 84 -11.82 -6.75 31.83
N LEU A 85 -11.13 -7.05 30.73
CA LEU A 85 -11.72 -7.74 29.58
C LEU A 85 -12.20 -9.15 29.94
N LEU A 86 -11.39 -9.90 30.70
CA LEU A 86 -11.75 -11.23 31.20
C LEU A 86 -13.03 -11.17 32.05
N LEU A 87 -13.09 -10.25 33.03
CA LEU A 87 -14.27 -10.08 33.88
C LEU A 87 -15.51 -9.72 33.03
N MET A 88 -15.36 -8.83 32.04
CA MET A 88 -16.46 -8.50 31.13
C MET A 88 -16.92 -9.72 30.32
N ALA A 89 -16.01 -10.56 29.82
CA ALA A 89 -16.39 -11.74 29.07
C ALA A 89 -17.11 -12.78 29.93
N VAL A 90 -16.65 -13.02 31.17
CA VAL A 90 -17.27 -14.00 32.08
C VAL A 90 -18.65 -13.53 32.54
N PHE A 91 -18.76 -12.27 32.99
CA PHE A 91 -19.97 -11.76 33.65
C PHE A 91 -20.96 -11.05 32.72
N LYS A 92 -20.49 -10.43 31.62
CA LYS A 92 -21.34 -9.66 30.69
C LYS A 92 -21.55 -10.36 29.35
N ARG A 93 -20.64 -11.25 28.94
CA ARG A 93 -20.73 -12.06 27.70
C ARG A 93 -21.21 -11.25 26.47
N PRO A 94 -20.50 -10.16 26.10
CA PRO A 94 -20.92 -9.30 25.01
C PRO A 94 -20.90 -10.05 23.67
N ALA A 95 -21.97 -9.94 22.89
CA ALA A 95 -22.08 -10.56 21.57
C ALA A 95 -21.37 -9.77 20.46
N THR A 96 -21.04 -8.49 20.69
CA THR A 96 -20.37 -7.62 19.73
C THR A 96 -19.31 -6.75 20.40
N VAL A 97 -18.31 -6.33 19.62
CA VAL A 97 -17.34 -5.31 20.06
C VAL A 97 -17.85 -3.95 19.57
N PRO A 98 -18.05 -2.96 20.47
CA PRO A 98 -18.46 -1.63 20.05
C PRO A 98 -17.51 -1.04 19.01
N PRO A 99 -18.02 -0.32 17.99
CA PRO A 99 -17.19 0.35 17.01
C PRO A 99 -16.20 1.30 17.71
N ARG A 100 -14.90 1.11 17.47
CA ARG A 100 -13.86 1.97 18.04
C ARG A 100 -13.54 3.11 17.08
N HIS A 101 -14.52 3.97 16.83
CA HIS A 101 -14.38 5.12 15.95
C HIS A 101 -13.22 6.02 16.42
N GLY A 102 -12.26 6.29 15.53
CA GLY A 102 -11.20 7.28 15.73
C GLY A 102 -10.07 6.89 16.70
N LYS A 103 -10.09 5.69 17.31
CA LYS A 103 -9.02 5.28 18.23
C LYS A 103 -7.94 4.48 17.50
N VAL A 104 -6.69 4.96 17.61
CA VAL A 104 -5.51 4.21 17.17
C VAL A 104 -5.25 3.10 18.19
N ILE A 105 -5.58 1.85 17.84
CA ILE A 105 -5.38 0.69 18.73
C ILE A 105 -3.92 0.24 18.70
N VAL A 106 -3.32 0.27 17.51
CA VAL A 106 -1.92 -0.10 17.27
C VAL A 106 -1.26 1.11 16.60
N PRO A 107 -0.47 1.90 17.34
CA PRO A 107 0.24 3.04 16.78
C PRO A 107 1.33 2.60 15.80
N TYR A 108 1.65 3.47 14.84
CA TYR A 108 2.69 3.20 13.83
C TYR A 108 4.06 2.86 14.42
N THR A 109 4.35 3.34 15.64
CA THR A 109 5.59 3.10 16.38
C THR A 109 5.88 1.61 16.54
N ILE A 110 4.84 0.79 16.78
CA ILE A 110 5.00 -0.65 16.94
C ILE A 110 5.40 -1.31 15.61
N CYS A 111 4.87 -0.85 14.49
CA CYS A 111 5.21 -1.38 13.17
C CYS A 111 6.68 -1.10 12.81
N ILE A 112 7.18 0.09 13.14
CA ILE A 112 8.53 0.51 12.77
C ILE A 112 9.62 -0.17 13.62
N GLU A 113 9.30 -0.65 14.84
CA GLU A 113 10.23 -1.48 15.64
C GLU A 113 10.76 -2.66 14.80
N CYS A 114 9.90 -3.29 13.99
CA CYS A 114 10.30 -4.38 13.09
C CYS A 114 10.66 -3.89 11.68
N HIS A 115 9.82 -3.06 11.06
CA HIS A 115 9.93 -2.70 9.64
C HIS A 115 10.94 -1.57 9.34
N TRP A 116 11.51 -0.92 10.35
CA TRP A 116 12.51 0.14 10.18
C TRP A 116 13.93 -0.37 10.48
N GLU A 117 14.20 -0.79 11.71
CA GLU A 117 15.55 -1.13 12.20
C GLU A 117 15.66 -2.51 12.89
N GLY A 118 14.58 -3.30 12.95
CA GLY A 118 14.60 -4.63 13.60
C GLY A 118 15.31 -5.75 12.81
N ASN A 119 14.84 -6.98 12.96
CA ASN A 119 15.39 -8.18 12.31
C ASN A 119 15.66 -7.99 10.79
N PRO A 120 16.87 -8.29 10.29
CA PRO A 120 17.23 -8.13 8.87
C PRO A 120 16.45 -9.05 7.92
N LYS A 121 15.84 -10.12 8.43
CA LYS A 121 14.96 -11.02 7.66
C LYS A 121 13.60 -10.38 7.33
N ILE A 122 13.21 -9.31 8.04
CA ILE A 122 11.96 -8.60 7.83
C ILE A 122 12.16 -7.53 6.76
N LYS A 123 11.23 -7.45 5.80
CA LYS A 123 11.26 -6.43 4.74
C LYS A 123 11.24 -5.03 5.35
N LYS A 124 12.29 -4.26 5.08
CA LYS A 124 12.45 -2.89 5.55
C LYS A 124 11.71 -1.90 4.65
N ILE A 125 11.17 -0.86 5.28
CA ILE A 125 10.54 0.29 4.61
C ILE A 125 11.34 1.59 4.81
N ASN A 126 12.44 1.54 5.55
CA ASN A 126 13.25 2.70 5.96
C ASN A 126 13.86 3.52 4.81
N ARG A 127 13.94 2.96 3.61
CA ARG A 127 14.41 3.65 2.41
C ARG A 127 13.28 4.08 1.49
N SER A 128 12.01 3.76 1.79
CA SER A 128 10.90 4.10 0.91
C SER A 128 10.56 5.59 1.02
N TYR A 129 10.67 6.30 -0.10
CA TYR A 129 10.25 7.70 -0.19
C TYR A 129 8.77 7.88 0.16
N GLY A 130 7.89 7.01 -0.36
CA GLY A 130 6.46 7.05 -0.08
C GLY A 130 6.17 6.97 1.42
N HIS A 131 6.78 6.01 2.12
CA HIS A 131 6.63 5.92 3.58
C HIS A 131 7.24 7.11 4.31
N ALA A 132 8.43 7.59 3.90
CA ALA A 132 9.05 8.78 4.49
C ALA A 132 8.11 10.00 4.44
N LYS A 133 7.54 10.28 3.25
CA LYS A 133 6.61 11.39 3.06
C LYS A 133 5.34 11.20 3.89
N HIS A 134 4.65 10.08 3.78
CA HIS A 134 3.34 9.94 4.42
C HIS A 134 3.42 9.70 5.93
N VAL A 135 4.34 8.87 6.41
CA VAL A 135 4.39 8.47 7.84
C VAL A 135 5.17 9.46 8.68
N PHE A 136 6.28 10.02 8.17
CA PHE A 136 7.17 10.85 9.00
C PHE A 136 7.02 12.34 8.74
N ILE A 137 6.81 12.74 7.48
CA ILE A 137 6.59 14.16 7.16
C ILE A 137 5.13 14.55 7.44
N GLU A 138 4.18 13.77 6.92
CA GLU A 138 2.74 14.03 7.09
C GLU A 138 2.11 13.37 8.32
N GLN A 139 2.89 12.60 9.11
CA GLN A 139 2.45 11.98 10.38
C GLN A 139 1.21 11.06 10.24
N ILE A 140 1.04 10.42 9.08
CA ILE A 140 -0.08 9.52 8.79
C ILE A 140 0.19 8.14 9.42
N GLN A 141 -0.77 7.64 10.21
CA GLN A 141 -0.67 6.31 10.81
C GLN A 141 -0.62 5.20 9.76
N CYS A 142 0.22 4.19 9.94
CA CYS A 142 0.30 3.02 9.05
C CYS A 142 -1.08 2.38 8.81
N THR A 143 -1.89 2.30 9.87
CA THR A 143 -3.23 1.73 9.82
C THR A 143 -4.19 2.53 8.94
N LYS A 144 -3.94 3.80 8.60
CA LYS A 144 -4.77 4.53 7.65
C LYS A 144 -4.73 3.93 6.25
N CYS A 145 -3.61 3.32 5.85
CA CYS A 145 -3.47 2.65 4.56
C CYS A 145 -3.51 1.12 4.69
N HIS A 146 -2.97 0.56 5.77
CA HIS A 146 -2.82 -0.87 5.97
C HIS A 146 -3.97 -1.52 6.78
N SER A 147 -5.17 -0.94 6.84
CA SER A 147 -6.32 -1.50 7.58
C SER A 147 -7.53 -1.85 6.70
N ARG A 148 -7.31 -2.53 5.57
CA ARG A 148 -8.42 -2.95 4.68
C ARG A 148 -9.46 -3.75 5.45
N GLU A 149 -8.97 -4.72 6.22
CA GLU A 149 -9.73 -5.59 7.12
C GLU A 149 -8.88 -5.83 8.37
N VAL A 150 -9.51 -6.25 9.47
CA VAL A 150 -8.82 -6.57 10.72
C VAL A 150 -7.73 -7.62 10.45
N HIS A 151 -6.48 -7.28 10.77
CA HIS A 151 -5.30 -8.13 10.54
C HIS A 151 -4.97 -8.50 9.07
N LYS A 152 -5.50 -7.77 8.08
CA LYS A 152 -5.03 -7.82 6.67
C LYS A 152 -4.44 -6.49 6.24
N PHE A 153 -3.11 -6.47 6.12
CA PHE A 153 -2.32 -5.24 6.00
C PHE A 153 -1.90 -4.87 4.57
N MET A 154 -2.62 -5.28 3.53
CA MET A 154 -2.32 -4.82 2.17
C MET A 154 -3.17 -3.58 1.83
N PRO A 155 -2.54 -2.44 1.47
CA PRO A 155 -3.27 -1.25 1.07
C PRO A 155 -3.92 -1.47 -0.30
N GLY A 156 -5.21 -1.17 -0.41
CA GLY A 156 -5.92 -1.06 -1.68
C GLY A 156 -5.93 0.39 -2.21
N GLU A 157 -6.35 0.57 -3.45
CA GLU A 157 -6.43 1.88 -4.13
C GLU A 157 -7.20 2.95 -3.32
N ARG A 158 -8.33 2.54 -2.71
CA ARG A 158 -9.26 3.43 -2.00
C ARG A 158 -8.60 4.32 -0.95
N PHE A 159 -7.53 3.86 -0.32
CA PHE A 159 -6.86 4.60 0.76
C PHE A 159 -6.12 5.83 0.24
N CYS A 160 -5.58 5.76 -0.97
CA CYS A 160 -4.95 6.90 -1.60
C CYS A 160 -5.99 8.00 -1.88
N LEU A 161 -7.20 7.61 -2.30
CA LEU A 161 -8.29 8.54 -2.65
C LEU A 161 -8.93 9.23 -1.44
N GLU A 162 -8.74 8.74 -0.21
CA GLU A 162 -9.20 9.44 1.00
C GLU A 162 -8.59 10.85 1.10
N CYS A 163 -7.33 10.98 0.68
CA CYS A 163 -6.60 12.26 0.63
C CYS A 163 -6.44 12.79 -0.80
N HIS A 164 -6.20 11.93 -1.80
CA HIS A 164 -5.95 12.29 -3.20
C HIS A 164 -7.22 12.17 -4.08
N LYS A 165 -8.31 12.82 -3.67
CA LYS A 165 -9.66 12.64 -4.24
C LYS A 165 -9.76 12.86 -5.77
N GLU A 166 -8.91 13.74 -6.32
CA GLU A 166 -8.91 14.07 -7.74
C GLU A 166 -7.97 13.19 -8.58
N LYS A 167 -7.36 12.16 -7.99
CA LYS A 167 -6.38 11.28 -8.65
C LYS A 167 -6.99 9.95 -9.06
N VAL A 168 -8.28 9.93 -9.36
CA VAL A 168 -8.97 8.77 -9.94
C VAL A 168 -8.37 8.48 -11.31
N VAL A 169 -8.11 7.20 -11.60
CA VAL A 169 -7.60 6.77 -12.90
C VAL A 169 -8.76 6.63 -13.89
N HIS A 170 -8.53 7.08 -15.12
CA HIS A 170 -9.49 6.94 -16.21
C HIS A 170 -8.89 6.18 -17.40
N GLY A 171 -9.76 5.49 -18.13
CA GLY A 171 -9.44 4.82 -19.38
C GLY A 171 -9.78 3.35 -19.30
N PHE A 172 -10.34 2.82 -20.40
CA PHE A 172 -10.92 1.49 -20.45
C PHE A 172 -9.95 0.41 -19.95
N GLY A 173 -10.37 -0.29 -18.88
CA GLY A 173 -9.62 -1.36 -18.24
C GLY A 173 -8.63 -0.89 -17.17
N MET A 174 -8.54 0.42 -16.91
CA MET A 174 -7.68 1.02 -15.86
C MET A 174 -8.48 1.58 -14.67
N GLU A 175 -9.82 1.54 -14.72
CA GLU A 175 -10.68 2.20 -13.73
C GLU A 175 -10.57 1.62 -12.31
N ASP A 176 -10.23 0.34 -12.17
CA ASP A 176 -10.12 -0.37 -10.88
C ASP A 176 -8.66 -0.72 -10.51
N MET A 177 -7.68 -0.12 -11.19
CA MET A 177 -6.27 -0.42 -10.94
C MET A 177 -5.78 0.24 -9.65
N ALA A 178 -5.00 -0.49 -8.86
CA ALA A 178 -4.37 0.12 -7.70
C ALA A 178 -3.36 1.18 -8.13
N CYS A 179 -3.30 2.30 -7.41
CA CYS A 179 -2.37 3.38 -7.74
C CYS A 179 -0.91 2.87 -7.81
N LEU A 180 -0.57 1.89 -6.96
CA LEU A 180 0.75 1.26 -6.87
C LEU A 180 1.08 0.32 -8.04
N ASP A 181 0.09 -0.03 -8.87
CA ASP A 181 0.32 -0.74 -10.12
C ASP A 181 1.01 0.14 -11.15
N CYS A 182 0.96 1.47 -10.98
CA CYS A 182 1.66 2.44 -11.81
C CYS A 182 2.74 3.22 -11.03
N HIS A 183 2.42 3.68 -9.83
CA HIS A 183 3.27 4.56 -9.04
C HIS A 183 4.32 3.81 -8.22
N ILE A 184 5.56 4.31 -8.26
CA ILE A 184 6.71 3.66 -7.61
C ILE A 184 6.85 4.14 -6.16
N TYR A 185 5.83 3.91 -5.33
CA TYR A 185 5.77 4.41 -3.94
C TYR A 185 6.96 3.95 -3.06
N LYS A 186 7.49 2.75 -3.33
CA LYS A 186 8.63 2.16 -2.61
C LYS A 186 10.00 2.56 -3.18
N ALA A 187 10.06 3.54 -4.09
CA ALA A 187 11.32 4.03 -4.61
C ALA A 187 12.23 4.52 -3.47
N ASP A 188 13.54 4.37 -3.66
CA ASP A 188 14.54 4.72 -2.66
C ASP A 188 14.59 6.23 -2.46
N ALA A 189 14.39 6.71 -1.23
CA ALA A 189 14.34 8.13 -0.89
C ALA A 189 15.64 8.89 -1.22
N LYS A 190 16.78 8.20 -1.38
CA LYS A 190 18.04 8.85 -1.71
C LYS A 190 18.05 9.33 -3.16
N GLY A 191 18.03 10.64 -3.33
CA GLY A 191 18.26 11.29 -4.62
C GLY A 191 17.04 11.29 -5.56
N ILE A 192 15.84 11.04 -5.03
CA ILE A 192 14.60 11.10 -5.80
C ILE A 192 13.63 12.14 -5.22
N ASP A 193 12.77 12.66 -6.07
CA ASP A 193 11.67 13.56 -5.75
C ASP A 193 10.33 12.87 -6.10
N SER A 194 9.23 13.43 -5.60
CA SER A 194 7.85 13.07 -5.89
C SER A 194 7.54 12.86 -7.37
N LYS A 195 8.19 13.60 -8.28
CA LYS A 195 8.06 13.44 -9.74
C LYS A 195 8.59 12.09 -10.25
N ASP A 196 9.56 11.51 -9.57
CA ASP A 196 10.19 10.24 -9.92
C ASP A 196 9.34 9.04 -9.49
N LEU A 197 8.27 9.28 -8.72
CA LEU A 197 7.26 8.28 -8.37
C LEU A 197 6.22 8.09 -9.50
N ARG A 198 6.26 8.91 -10.55
CA ARG A 198 5.38 8.77 -11.72
C ARG A 198 5.75 7.49 -12.51
N PRO A 199 4.78 6.84 -13.15
CA PRO A 199 5.06 5.64 -13.94
C PRO A 199 6.03 5.97 -15.08
N THR A 200 7.09 5.17 -15.18
CA THR A 200 8.03 5.27 -16.30
C THR A 200 7.42 4.68 -17.57
N ARG A 201 8.00 5.00 -18.73
CA ARG A 201 7.67 4.33 -20.00
C ARG A 201 7.70 2.80 -19.88
N ALA A 202 8.73 2.25 -19.20
CA ALA A 202 8.86 0.82 -18.99
C ALA A 202 7.67 0.25 -18.21
N LYS A 203 7.22 0.97 -17.16
CA LYS A 203 6.09 0.55 -16.34
C LYS A 203 4.78 0.48 -17.15
N CYS A 204 4.50 1.51 -17.95
CA CYS A 204 3.35 1.49 -18.86
C CYS A 204 3.45 0.32 -19.84
N LEU A 205 4.65 0.12 -20.39
CA LEU A 205 4.90 -0.95 -21.34
C LEU A 205 4.77 -2.33 -20.69
N GLU A 206 4.80 -2.53 -19.37
CA GLU A 206 4.58 -3.86 -18.77
C GLU A 206 3.25 -4.49 -19.21
N CYS A 207 2.20 -3.67 -19.32
CA CYS A 207 0.88 -4.07 -19.80
C CYS A 207 0.67 -3.71 -21.29
N HIS A 208 1.26 -2.61 -21.76
CA HIS A 208 1.10 -2.13 -23.14
C HIS A 208 2.16 -2.69 -24.13
N LYS A 209 2.69 -3.91 -23.93
CA LYS A 209 3.82 -4.56 -24.67
C LYS A 209 3.63 -4.82 -26.19
N SER A 210 2.85 -4.03 -26.92
CA SER A 210 2.67 -4.09 -28.39
C SER A 210 1.51 -4.94 -28.92
N GLY A 211 0.65 -5.49 -28.06
CA GLY A 211 -0.61 -6.16 -28.46
C GLY A 211 -1.71 -5.21 -28.94
N THR A 212 -1.53 -3.89 -28.79
CA THR A 212 -2.57 -2.86 -28.99
C THR A 212 -2.35 -1.94 -30.21
N LYS A 213 -1.57 -2.36 -31.22
CA LYS A 213 -1.19 -1.54 -32.41
C LYS A 213 -0.34 -0.29 -32.09
N VAL A 214 0.29 -0.24 -30.92
CA VAL A 214 1.24 0.83 -30.57
C VAL A 214 2.62 0.44 -31.10
N ASN A 215 2.95 0.91 -32.31
CA ASN A 215 4.28 0.74 -32.91
C ASN A 215 5.08 2.03 -32.75
N PHE A 216 6.23 1.95 -32.11
CA PHE A 216 7.17 3.06 -31.99
C PHE A 216 8.30 2.85 -33.01
N PRO A 217 8.53 3.80 -33.93
CA PRO A 217 9.69 3.76 -34.81
C PRO A 217 10.98 3.69 -33.99
N LYS A 218 11.93 2.83 -34.37
CA LYS A 218 13.23 2.70 -33.69
C LYS A 218 14.01 4.02 -33.68
N ASP A 219 13.85 4.80 -34.74
CA ASP A 219 14.39 6.13 -34.99
C ASP A 219 13.41 7.27 -34.64
N GLY A 220 12.32 6.95 -33.93
CA GLY A 220 11.33 7.94 -33.53
C GLY A 220 11.97 9.01 -32.64
N ALA A 221 11.83 10.28 -33.04
CA ALA A 221 12.40 11.42 -32.32
C ALA A 221 11.85 11.59 -30.89
N MET A 222 10.69 11.01 -30.59
CA MET A 222 9.96 11.20 -29.34
C MET A 222 10.07 9.99 -28.40
N LYS A 223 11.23 9.82 -27.74
CA LYS A 223 11.46 8.81 -26.70
C LYS A 223 11.06 9.31 -25.31
N PHE A 224 9.86 9.87 -25.20
CA PHE A 224 9.33 10.40 -23.94
C PHE A 224 8.68 9.30 -23.09
N ASP A 225 8.55 9.58 -21.79
CA ASP A 225 7.61 8.88 -20.94
C ASP A 225 6.17 9.13 -21.43
N CYS A 226 5.32 8.10 -21.36
CA CYS A 226 3.96 8.15 -21.85
C CYS A 226 3.14 9.27 -21.21
N TYR A 227 3.39 9.56 -19.92
CA TYR A 227 2.64 10.57 -19.18
C TYR A 227 2.91 12.01 -19.65
N GLN A 228 3.91 12.24 -20.51
CA GLN A 228 4.15 13.57 -21.08
C GLN A 228 2.96 13.99 -21.95
N CYS A 229 2.39 13.03 -22.70
CA CYS A 229 1.23 13.23 -23.56
C CYS A 229 -0.07 12.69 -22.94
N HIS A 230 -0.03 11.50 -22.35
CA HIS A 230 -1.20 10.86 -21.75
C HIS A 230 -1.38 11.31 -20.30
N LYS A 231 -2.58 11.71 -19.90
CA LYS A 231 -2.91 12.07 -18.51
C LYS A 231 -4.02 11.15 -17.98
N PRO A 232 -3.67 9.96 -17.43
CA PRO A 232 -4.66 8.99 -16.95
C PRO A 232 -5.59 9.53 -15.86
N HIS A 233 -5.13 10.48 -15.04
CA HIS A 233 -5.94 11.10 -13.98
C HIS A 233 -6.87 12.22 -14.48
N VAL A 234 -6.89 12.50 -15.79
CA VAL A 234 -7.73 13.55 -16.37
C VAL A 234 -8.54 12.93 -17.50
N LYS A 235 -9.83 12.69 -17.28
CA LYS A 235 -10.71 11.99 -18.22
C LYS A 235 -10.61 12.51 -19.66
N ALA A 236 -10.55 13.83 -19.83
CA ALA A 236 -10.46 14.48 -21.14
C ALA A 236 -9.08 14.38 -21.81
N LYS A 237 -8.03 13.98 -21.08
CA LYS A 237 -6.63 13.95 -21.54
C LYS A 237 -6.00 12.56 -21.49
N ILE A 238 -6.82 11.51 -21.42
CA ILE A 238 -6.34 10.12 -21.56
C ILE A 238 -5.66 9.94 -22.92
N LYS A 239 -6.21 10.58 -23.97
CA LYS A 239 -5.58 10.71 -25.28
C LYS A 239 -5.08 12.15 -25.45
N PRO A 240 -3.89 12.35 -26.05
CA PRO A 240 -3.39 13.69 -26.31
C PRO A 240 -4.28 14.43 -27.32
N SER A 241 -4.37 15.74 -27.13
CA SER A 241 -5.03 16.71 -28.00
C SER A 241 -4.01 17.48 -28.84
N THR A 242 -4.48 18.30 -29.78
CA THR A 242 -3.61 19.18 -30.58
C THR A 242 -2.81 20.16 -29.72
N ASP A 243 -3.38 20.65 -28.62
CA ASP A 243 -2.67 21.57 -27.72
C ASP A 243 -1.44 20.93 -27.06
N ASP A 244 -1.51 19.63 -26.77
CA ASP A 244 -0.38 18.90 -26.19
C ASP A 244 0.79 18.81 -27.18
N CYS A 245 0.54 18.87 -28.49
CA CYS A 245 1.58 18.96 -29.51
C CYS A 245 2.30 20.31 -29.47
N PHE A 246 1.56 21.41 -29.27
CA PHE A 246 2.10 22.76 -29.26
C PHE A 246 2.97 23.07 -28.05
N ALA A 247 2.90 22.28 -26.98
CA ALA A 247 3.81 22.40 -25.84
C ALA A 247 5.29 22.39 -26.29
N CYS A 248 5.62 21.55 -27.28
CA CYS A 248 6.95 21.45 -27.88
C CYS A 248 7.00 22.05 -29.29
N HIS A 249 5.97 21.84 -30.12
CA HIS A 249 5.94 22.26 -31.52
C HIS A 249 5.29 23.64 -31.73
N ARG A 250 5.71 24.65 -30.97
CA ARG A 250 5.05 25.97 -30.90
C ARG A 250 4.87 26.69 -32.24
N GLN A 251 5.83 26.52 -33.15
CA GLN A 251 5.84 27.23 -34.44
C GLN A 251 5.42 26.37 -35.63
N ILE A 252 5.00 25.10 -35.40
CA ILE A 252 4.75 24.16 -36.51
C ILE A 252 3.59 24.61 -37.40
N VAL A 253 2.62 25.36 -36.85
CA VAL A 253 1.52 25.95 -37.63
C VAL A 253 2.01 26.89 -38.73
N ASN A 254 3.17 27.53 -38.56
CA ASN A 254 3.74 28.46 -39.53
C ASN A 254 4.55 27.76 -40.63
N VAL A 255 4.74 26.44 -40.54
CA VAL A 255 5.52 25.66 -41.50
C VAL A 255 4.62 25.18 -42.63
N GLY A 256 4.96 25.57 -43.86
CA GLY A 256 4.23 25.20 -45.07
C GLY A 256 2.75 25.54 -44.99
N LYS A 257 1.88 24.54 -45.21
CA LYS A 257 0.41 24.71 -45.20
C LYS A 257 -0.26 24.27 -43.91
N HIS A 258 0.47 24.05 -42.81
CA HIS A 258 -0.14 23.66 -41.54
C HIS A 258 -1.15 24.69 -41.04
N ARG A 259 -0.90 25.99 -41.21
CA ARG A 259 -1.83 27.05 -40.84
C ARG A 259 -3.20 26.89 -41.51
N LEU A 260 -3.20 26.59 -42.81
CA LEU A 260 -4.43 26.35 -43.57
C LEU A 260 -5.20 25.16 -42.99
N HIS A 261 -4.54 24.01 -42.82
CA HIS A 261 -5.21 22.79 -42.36
C HIS A 261 -5.68 22.88 -40.90
N VAL A 262 -4.85 23.43 -40.00
CA VAL A 262 -5.12 23.41 -38.56
C VAL A 262 -5.96 24.61 -38.12
N GLN A 263 -5.64 25.83 -38.56
CA GLN A 263 -6.33 27.04 -38.09
C GLN A 263 -7.51 27.45 -38.97
N MET A 264 -7.40 27.31 -40.30
CA MET A 264 -8.48 27.74 -41.20
C MET A 264 -9.52 26.64 -41.43
N ILE A 265 -9.10 25.39 -41.61
CA ILE A 265 -9.98 24.24 -41.87
C ILE A 265 -10.37 23.53 -40.56
N GLY A 266 -9.60 23.70 -39.47
CA GLY A 266 -9.90 23.10 -38.16
C GLY A 266 -9.51 21.62 -38.03
N MET A 267 -8.55 21.14 -38.83
CA MET A 267 -8.05 19.77 -38.73
C MET A 267 -7.14 19.58 -37.51
N ASN A 268 -7.26 18.41 -36.88
CA ASN A 268 -6.40 17.97 -35.80
C ASN A 268 -5.13 17.30 -36.34
N CYS A 269 -4.03 17.44 -35.60
CA CYS A 269 -2.72 16.89 -35.99
C CYS A 269 -2.78 15.38 -36.24
N VAL A 270 -3.53 14.65 -35.40
CA VAL A 270 -3.63 13.19 -35.44
C VAL A 270 -4.43 12.64 -36.63
N GLN A 271 -5.12 13.50 -37.38
CA GLN A 271 -5.80 13.09 -38.61
C GLN A 271 -4.79 12.76 -39.72
N CYS A 272 -3.62 13.41 -39.72
CA CYS A 272 -2.53 13.11 -40.65
C CYS A 272 -1.38 12.37 -39.94
N HIS A 273 -1.00 12.82 -38.74
CA HIS A 273 0.09 12.22 -37.97
C HIS A 273 -0.40 11.04 -37.16
N LYS A 274 -0.08 9.82 -37.61
CA LYS A 274 -0.38 8.60 -36.85
C LYS A 274 0.26 8.67 -35.45
N PRO A 275 -0.52 8.51 -34.36
CA PRO A 275 0.01 8.49 -33.00
C PRO A 275 1.14 7.46 -32.84
N HIS A 276 2.14 7.79 -32.02
CA HIS A 276 3.34 6.99 -31.76
C HIS A 276 4.31 6.82 -32.96
N GLY A 277 3.84 7.02 -34.20
CA GLY A 277 4.66 7.06 -35.42
C GLY A 277 5.10 8.47 -35.82
N TRP A 278 4.23 9.46 -35.60
CA TRP A 278 4.43 10.92 -35.75
C TRP A 278 4.96 11.41 -37.12
N ARG A 279 5.15 10.51 -38.08
CA ARG A 279 5.54 10.82 -39.47
C ARG A 279 4.39 10.56 -40.43
N VAL A 280 4.20 11.48 -41.35
CA VAL A 280 3.38 11.28 -42.54
C VAL A 280 4.32 10.79 -43.64
N THR A 281 4.17 9.54 -44.06
CA THR A 281 4.93 9.01 -45.21
C THR A 281 4.22 9.38 -46.51
N GLU A 282 4.93 9.34 -47.62
CA GLU A 282 4.33 9.56 -48.95
C GLU A 282 3.14 8.63 -49.20
N VAL A 283 3.27 7.36 -48.81
CA VAL A 283 2.20 6.36 -48.90
C VAL A 283 0.96 6.79 -48.11
N VAL A 284 1.14 7.32 -46.89
CA VAL A 284 0.03 7.83 -46.07
C VAL A 284 -0.55 9.09 -46.71
N ALA A 285 0.27 10.03 -47.18
CA ALA A 285 -0.20 11.26 -47.81
C ALA A 285 -1.02 11.00 -49.08
N LYS A 286 -0.57 10.08 -49.95
CA LYS A 286 -1.29 9.67 -51.16
C LYS A 286 -2.64 9.00 -50.88
N LYS A 287 -2.84 8.49 -49.66
CA LYS A 287 -4.09 7.87 -49.23
C LYS A 287 -5.01 8.83 -48.47
N GLU A 288 -4.46 9.57 -47.51
CA GLU A 288 -5.25 10.37 -46.57
C GLU A 288 -5.52 11.78 -47.12
N CYS A 289 -4.55 12.44 -47.78
CA CYS A 289 -4.72 13.81 -48.28
C CYS A 289 -5.70 13.90 -49.46
N VAL A 290 -5.78 12.82 -50.26
CA VAL A 290 -6.64 12.76 -51.45
C VAL A 290 -8.12 12.72 -51.14
N THR A 291 -8.48 12.56 -49.87
CA THR A 291 -9.88 12.58 -49.41
C THR A 291 -10.52 13.96 -49.54
N CYS A 292 -9.72 15.04 -49.55
CA CYS A 292 -10.22 16.41 -49.63
C CYS A 292 -9.78 17.16 -50.90
N HIS A 293 -8.57 16.89 -51.40
CA HIS A 293 -8.02 17.57 -52.58
C HIS A 293 -7.05 16.67 -53.35
N ALA A 294 -6.78 16.98 -54.62
CA ALA A 294 -5.79 16.24 -55.41
C ALA A 294 -4.42 16.21 -54.72
N TYR A 295 -3.69 15.08 -54.84
CA TYR A 295 -2.39 14.91 -54.20
C TYR A 295 -1.40 15.99 -54.65
N LYS A 296 -0.70 16.60 -53.68
CA LYS A 296 0.41 17.52 -53.90
C LYS A 296 1.56 17.10 -52.99
N GLU A 297 2.77 17.04 -53.52
CA GLU A 297 3.94 16.63 -52.75
C GLU A 297 4.28 17.64 -51.64
N PRO A 298 4.40 17.23 -50.37
CA PRO A 298 4.65 18.14 -49.26
C PRO A 298 5.84 19.07 -49.39
N ILE A 299 6.90 18.59 -50.02
CA ILE A 299 8.14 19.34 -50.18
C ILE A 299 7.96 20.58 -51.08
N THR A 300 6.97 20.54 -51.99
CA THR A 300 6.71 21.63 -52.94
C THR A 300 6.14 22.89 -52.30
N PHE A 301 5.72 22.81 -51.03
CA PHE A 301 5.10 23.92 -50.30
C PHE A 301 5.75 24.19 -48.94
N LEU A 302 6.97 23.70 -48.72
CA LEU A 302 7.81 24.01 -47.56
C LEU A 302 8.82 25.16 -47.81
N GLN A 303 8.59 25.97 -48.85
CA GLN A 303 9.37 27.20 -49.12
C GLN A 303 9.23 28.23 -48.00
#